data_AF-A0AAU7TF44-F1
#
_entry.id   AF-A0AAU7TF44-F1
#
_cell.length_a   1.000
_cell.length_b   1.000
_cell.length_c   1.000
_cell.angle_alpha   90.00
_cell.angle_beta   90.00
_cell.angle_gamma   90.00
#
_symmetry.space_group_name_H-M   'P 1'
#
loop_
_entity.id
_entity.type
_entity.pdbx_description
1 polymer ?
#
loop_
_entity_poly.entity_id
_entity_poly.type
_entity_poly.pdbx_seq_one_letter_code
_entity_poly.pdbx_strand_id
1 'polypeptide(L)'
;MDFAAAHIGNWSGYRRFQWALGAVGWGRFPVLRRVLPEGNGGEVSPEDAGEALRELADFSTAGVIGIRAELYDESGALVATQNPAFGGLFTMGPGYRVGIDDNGLFVTGGDDEELFRARRIGQRTADDGCAWLTDLDHPSRGETLVPTVLPGGASRLLTRSRPYSAGDFAYTVEALTKIFRASVEIRSPVYWT
;
A
#
# COMPACT_ATOMS: atom_id res chain seq x y z
N MET A 1 -29.69 13.90 15.82
CA MET A 1 -28.46 14.56 15.33
C MET A 1 -27.99 13.69 14.19
N ASP A 2 -28.10 14.19 12.98
CA ASP A 2 -27.81 13.40 11.79
C ASP A 2 -26.33 13.53 11.46
N PHE A 3 -25.64 12.40 11.42
CA PHE A 3 -24.23 12.33 11.07
C PHE A 3 -24.10 11.67 9.70
N ALA A 4 -23.33 12.30 8.81
CA ALA A 4 -22.84 11.63 7.62
C ALA A 4 -21.55 10.88 8.00
N ALA A 5 -21.46 9.61 7.62
CA ALA A 5 -20.27 8.79 7.82
C ALA A 5 -19.79 8.22 6.48
N ALA A 6 -18.48 8.15 6.31
CA ALA A 6 -17.84 7.51 5.16
C ALA A 6 -16.63 6.71 5.63
N HIS A 7 -16.53 5.46 5.18
CA HIS A 7 -15.32 4.67 5.36
C HIS A 7 -14.31 5.06 4.29
N ILE A 8 -13.15 5.60 4.70
CA ILE A 8 -12.11 6.12 3.79
C ILE A 8 -11.09 5.02 3.44
N GLY A 9 -10.96 4.02 4.31
CA GLY A 9 -10.03 2.91 4.18
C GLY A 9 -9.56 2.41 5.54
N ASN A 10 -8.79 1.33 5.54
CA ASN A 10 -7.95 0.99 6.69
C ASN A 10 -6.67 1.84 6.69
N TRP A 11 -5.91 1.78 7.78
CA TRP A 11 -4.63 2.48 7.90
C TRP A 11 -3.66 2.18 6.75
N SER A 12 -3.66 0.96 6.22
CA SER A 12 -2.78 0.56 5.12
C SER A 12 -3.08 1.32 3.83
N GLY A 13 -4.35 1.37 3.42
CA GLY A 13 -4.80 2.12 2.25
C GLY A 13 -4.68 3.63 2.43
N TYR A 14 -5.03 4.13 3.62
CA TYR A 14 -4.94 5.54 3.95
C TYR A 14 -3.49 6.06 3.92
N ARG A 15 -2.54 5.34 4.53
CA ARG A 15 -1.11 5.70 4.46
C ARG A 15 -0.56 5.64 3.05
N ARG A 16 -1.04 4.70 2.23
CA ARG A 16 -0.68 4.63 0.82
C ARG A 16 -1.15 5.86 0.05
N PHE A 17 -2.35 6.38 0.36
CA PHE A 17 -2.84 7.62 -0.23
C PHE A 17 -2.02 8.84 0.20
N GLN A 18 -1.67 8.95 1.49
CA GLN A 18 -0.74 10.00 1.95
C GLN A 18 0.62 9.91 1.26
N TRP A 19 1.16 8.70 1.08
CA TRP A 19 2.37 8.50 0.28
C TRP A 19 2.19 9.00 -1.15
N ALA A 20 1.05 8.72 -1.80
CA ALA A 20 0.78 9.14 -3.17
C ALA A 20 0.73 10.67 -3.32
N LEU A 21 0.12 11.37 -2.36
CA LEU A 21 0.15 12.84 -2.29
C LEU A 21 1.58 13.36 -2.19
N GLY A 22 2.40 12.75 -1.33
CA GLY A 22 3.81 13.07 -1.21
C GLY A 22 4.62 12.81 -2.47
N ALA A 23 4.35 11.69 -3.17
CA ALA A 23 5.01 11.30 -4.42
C ALA A 23 4.69 12.25 -5.58
N VAL A 24 3.44 12.72 -5.68
CA VAL A 24 3.07 13.79 -6.62
C VAL A 24 3.66 15.13 -6.20
N GLY A 25 3.81 15.36 -4.90
CA GLY A 25 4.51 16.50 -4.31
C GLY A 25 3.63 17.29 -3.35
N TRP A 26 4.01 17.33 -2.07
CA TRP A 26 3.26 18.03 -1.02
C TRP A 26 3.07 19.53 -1.25
N GLY A 27 3.88 20.17 -2.10
CA GLY A 27 3.67 21.56 -2.49
C GLY A 27 2.36 21.81 -3.24
N ARG A 28 1.78 20.79 -3.88
CA ARG A 28 0.47 20.84 -4.54
C ARG A 28 -0.70 20.62 -3.58
N PHE A 29 -0.44 20.01 -2.42
CA PHE A 29 -1.48 19.58 -1.48
C PHE A 29 -1.25 20.11 -0.05
N PRO A 30 -1.04 21.42 0.13
CA PRO A 30 -0.73 21.99 1.45
C PRO A 30 -1.87 21.80 2.46
N VAL A 31 -3.13 21.84 2.04
CA VAL A 31 -4.29 21.66 2.94
C VAL A 31 -4.45 20.19 3.30
N LEU A 32 -4.48 19.28 2.33
CA LEU A 32 -4.54 17.83 2.59
C LEU A 32 -3.40 17.39 3.49
N ARG A 33 -2.17 17.88 3.29
CA ARG A 33 -1.04 17.59 4.19
C ARG A 33 -1.34 17.95 5.64
N ARG A 34 -2.02 19.08 5.87
CA ARG A 34 -2.32 19.59 7.20
C ARG A 34 -3.52 18.89 7.84
N VAL A 35 -4.55 18.58 7.06
CA VAL A 35 -5.85 18.12 7.59
C VAL A 35 -6.00 16.60 7.63
N LEU A 36 -5.22 15.87 6.83
CA LEU A 36 -5.20 14.42 6.85
C LEU A 36 -4.46 13.95 8.12
N PRO A 37 -5.13 13.25 9.05
CA PRO A 37 -4.53 12.85 10.31
C PRO A 37 -3.33 11.91 10.14
N GLU A 38 -2.41 11.98 11.10
CA GLU A 38 -1.30 11.03 11.26
C GLU A 38 -1.59 9.92 12.29
N GLY A 39 -2.79 9.91 12.89
CA GLY A 39 -3.18 8.94 13.91
C GLY A 39 -4.70 8.91 14.08
N ASN A 40 -5.16 8.29 15.15
CA ASN A 40 -6.59 8.28 15.47
C ASN A 40 -7.02 9.68 15.94
N GLY A 41 -8.16 10.14 15.45
CA GLY A 41 -8.67 11.47 15.78
C GLY A 41 -8.19 12.57 14.83
N GLY A 42 -8.81 13.73 14.99
CA GLY A 42 -8.58 14.92 14.18
C GLY A 42 -9.88 15.62 13.86
N GLU A 43 -9.77 16.87 13.47
CA GLU A 43 -10.89 17.70 13.07
C GLU A 43 -10.53 18.46 11.78
N VAL A 44 -11.48 18.55 10.85
CA VAL A 44 -11.35 19.38 9.66
C VAL A 44 -12.49 20.37 9.64
N SER A 45 -12.16 21.67 9.62
CA SER A 45 -13.15 22.74 9.50
C SER A 45 -13.85 22.70 8.13
N PRO A 46 -15.10 23.21 8.00
CA PRO A 46 -15.77 23.33 6.71
C PRO A 46 -14.96 24.13 5.69
N GLU A 47 -14.24 25.17 6.13
CA GLU A 47 -13.36 25.99 5.29
C GLU A 47 -12.21 25.14 4.71
N ASP A 48 -11.53 24.39 5.57
CA ASP A 48 -10.44 23.51 5.16
C ASP A 48 -10.93 22.37 4.29
N ALA A 49 -12.10 21.81 4.56
CA ALA A 49 -12.74 20.81 3.72
C ALA A 49 -13.01 21.35 2.30
N GLY A 50 -13.46 22.61 2.21
CA GLY A 50 -13.66 23.30 0.93
C GLY A 50 -12.39 23.47 0.10
N GLU A 51 -11.27 23.79 0.75
CA GLU A 51 -9.95 23.87 0.10
C GLU A 51 -9.43 22.48 -0.29
N ALA A 52 -9.54 21.50 0.62
CA ALA A 52 -9.13 20.13 0.38
C ALA A 52 -9.87 19.48 -0.80
N LEU A 53 -11.13 19.84 -1.05
CA LEU A 53 -11.87 19.39 -2.24
C LEU A 53 -11.19 19.80 -3.57
N ARG A 54 -10.57 20.98 -3.61
CA ARG A 54 -9.84 21.42 -4.81
C ARG A 54 -8.56 20.64 -5.00
N GLU A 55 -7.86 20.36 -3.90
CA GLU A 55 -6.66 19.53 -3.90
C GLU A 55 -6.95 18.06 -4.30
N LEU A 56 -8.07 17.49 -3.85
CA LEU A 56 -8.53 16.17 -4.30
C LEU A 56 -8.87 16.14 -5.79
N ALA A 57 -9.48 17.21 -6.30
CA ALA A 57 -9.72 17.36 -7.73
C ALA A 57 -8.39 17.44 -8.52
N ASP A 58 -7.40 18.20 -8.04
CA ASP A 58 -6.07 18.28 -8.65
C ASP A 58 -5.37 16.90 -8.65
N PHE A 59 -5.38 16.19 -7.52
CA PHE A 59 -4.83 14.84 -7.41
C PHE A 59 -5.45 13.88 -8.43
N SER A 60 -6.75 13.99 -8.68
CA SER A 60 -7.47 13.13 -9.63
C SER A 60 -7.01 13.28 -11.08
N THR A 61 -6.30 14.37 -11.40
CA THR A 61 -5.70 14.63 -12.71
C THR A 61 -4.23 14.23 -12.80
N ALA A 62 -3.64 13.73 -11.70
CA ALA A 62 -2.25 13.30 -11.69
C ALA A 62 -2.04 12.14 -12.68
N GLY A 63 -0.95 12.24 -13.46
CA GLY A 63 -0.53 11.19 -14.38
C GLY A 63 0.06 9.98 -13.64
N VAL A 64 1.29 9.59 -14.01
CA VAL A 64 2.01 8.53 -13.28
C VAL A 64 2.49 9.10 -11.94
N ILE A 65 2.04 8.50 -10.85
CA ILE A 65 2.38 8.91 -9.46
C ILE A 65 3.69 8.29 -9.00
N GLY A 66 3.97 7.07 -9.45
CA GLY A 66 5.14 6.29 -9.07
C GLY A 66 5.05 4.89 -9.66
N ILE A 67 5.96 4.01 -9.26
CA ILE A 67 5.97 2.60 -9.64
C ILE A 67 5.68 1.75 -8.41
N ARG A 68 4.89 0.69 -8.59
CA ARG A 68 4.63 -0.35 -7.60
C ARG A 68 5.12 -1.69 -8.07
N ALA A 69 5.66 -2.46 -7.16
CA ALA A 69 5.83 -3.89 -7.34
C ALA A 69 4.52 -4.63 -7.04
N GLU A 70 4.25 -5.66 -7.82
CA GLU A 70 3.13 -6.58 -7.66
C GLU A 70 3.64 -8.01 -7.76
N LEU A 71 3.16 -8.88 -6.87
CA LEU A 71 3.47 -10.31 -6.85
C LEU A 71 2.32 -11.07 -7.49
N TYR A 72 2.65 -11.94 -8.44
CA TYR A 72 1.70 -12.77 -9.16
C TYR A 72 2.03 -14.25 -8.96
N ASP A 73 1.01 -15.09 -8.97
CA ASP A 73 1.19 -16.54 -9.04
C ASP A 73 1.31 -17.05 -10.48
N GLU A 74 1.54 -18.35 -10.61
CA GLU A 74 1.63 -19.07 -11.89
C GLU A 74 0.35 -19.05 -12.74
N SER A 75 -0.82 -18.83 -12.14
CA SER A 75 -2.08 -18.63 -12.85
C SER A 75 -2.21 -17.20 -13.41
N GLY A 76 -1.37 -16.29 -12.95
CA GLY A 76 -1.43 -14.86 -13.25
C GLY A 76 -2.34 -14.08 -12.31
N ALA A 77 -2.78 -14.67 -11.19
CA ALA A 77 -3.54 -13.97 -10.17
C ALA A 77 -2.61 -13.08 -9.33
N LEU A 78 -3.12 -11.90 -8.95
CA LEU A 78 -2.41 -10.96 -8.09
C LEU A 78 -2.44 -11.47 -6.64
N VAL A 79 -1.26 -11.73 -6.08
CA VAL A 79 -1.07 -12.25 -4.72
C VAL A 79 -0.84 -11.11 -3.73
N ALA A 80 0.01 -10.14 -4.10
CA ALA A 80 0.32 -9.01 -3.24
C ALA A 80 0.65 -7.76 -4.06
N THR A 81 0.41 -6.60 -3.46
CA THR A 81 0.77 -5.30 -4.03
C THR A 81 1.60 -4.53 -3.03
N GLN A 82 2.70 -3.94 -3.50
CA GLN A 82 3.58 -3.14 -2.68
C GLN A 82 2.78 -2.06 -1.96
N ASN A 83 3.01 -1.91 -0.67
CA ASN A 83 2.63 -0.70 0.04
C ASN A 83 3.89 0.12 0.34
N PRO A 84 4.20 1.15 -0.47
CA PRO A 84 5.40 1.95 -0.26
C PRO A 84 5.40 2.69 1.08
N ALA A 85 4.23 2.95 1.68
CA ALA A 85 4.13 3.56 2.99
C ALA A 85 4.67 2.67 4.14
N PHE A 86 4.85 1.37 3.89
CA PHE A 86 5.44 0.41 4.84
C PHE A 86 6.66 -0.30 4.26
N GLY A 87 7.41 0.35 3.36
CA GLY A 87 8.61 -0.23 2.76
C GLY A 87 8.36 -1.47 1.90
N GLY A 88 7.13 -1.66 1.42
CA GLY A 88 6.75 -2.83 0.61
C GLY A 88 6.42 -4.10 1.40
N LEU A 89 6.46 -4.05 2.74
CA LEU A 89 6.09 -5.16 3.60
C LEU A 89 4.58 -5.47 3.48
N PHE A 90 4.26 -6.77 3.38
CA PHE A 90 2.88 -7.26 3.39
C PHE A 90 2.68 -8.47 4.32
N THR A 91 3.74 -9.05 4.88
CA THR A 91 3.63 -10.09 5.92
C THR A 91 4.75 -9.93 6.95
N MET A 92 4.42 -10.15 8.21
CA MET A 92 5.35 -10.13 9.33
C MET A 92 5.00 -11.27 10.29
N GLY A 93 6.01 -12.02 10.74
CA GLY A 93 5.87 -13.07 11.72
C GLY A 93 7.00 -13.04 12.75
N PRO A 94 7.05 -14.02 13.68
CA PRO A 94 8.08 -14.07 14.70
C PRO A 94 9.48 -14.17 14.08
N GLY A 95 10.25 -13.08 14.12
CA GLY A 95 11.63 -13.04 13.62
C GLY A 95 11.76 -13.01 12.10
N TYR A 96 10.70 -12.68 11.34
CA TYR A 96 10.82 -12.50 9.90
C TYR A 96 9.84 -11.47 9.33
N ARG A 97 10.19 -10.92 8.17
CA ARG A 97 9.33 -10.03 7.38
C ARG A 97 9.38 -10.43 5.92
N VAL A 98 8.27 -10.24 5.21
CA VAL A 98 8.17 -10.46 3.77
C VAL A 98 7.63 -9.21 3.11
N GLY A 99 8.30 -8.79 2.05
CA GLY A 99 7.89 -7.66 1.25
C GLY A 99 8.19 -7.84 -0.22
N ILE A 100 7.71 -6.87 -0.99
CA ILE A 100 8.04 -6.71 -2.41
C ILE A 100 8.48 -5.28 -2.68
N ASP A 101 9.51 -5.13 -3.48
CA ASP A 101 10.00 -3.85 -4.00
C ASP A 101 10.33 -3.97 -5.50
N ASP A 102 10.95 -2.94 -6.05
CA ASP A 102 11.37 -2.90 -7.46
C ASP A 102 12.42 -3.95 -7.81
N ASN A 103 13.14 -4.51 -6.84
CA ASN A 103 14.13 -5.56 -7.02
C ASN A 103 13.57 -6.98 -6.86
N GLY A 104 12.34 -7.12 -6.37
CA GLY A 104 11.62 -8.39 -6.32
C GLY A 104 10.96 -8.65 -4.98
N LEU A 105 10.64 -9.91 -4.73
CA LEU A 105 10.23 -10.37 -3.42
C LEU A 105 11.46 -10.50 -2.54
N PHE A 106 11.34 -10.06 -1.30
CA PHE A 106 12.38 -10.21 -0.29
C PHE A 106 11.83 -10.80 1.01
N VAL A 107 12.67 -11.55 1.70
CA VAL A 107 12.44 -12.06 3.05
C VAL A 107 13.58 -11.61 3.93
N THR A 108 13.28 -10.98 5.06
CA THR A 108 14.28 -10.63 6.08
C THR A 108 14.07 -11.40 7.37
N GLY A 109 15.15 -11.66 8.09
CA GLY A 109 15.18 -12.24 9.43
C GLY A 109 15.03 -11.19 10.54
N GLY A 110 15.23 -11.61 11.79
CA GLY A 110 14.97 -10.79 12.99
C GLY A 110 15.81 -9.51 13.09
N ASP A 111 17.06 -9.55 12.62
CA ASP A 111 17.98 -8.40 12.62
C ASP A 111 17.97 -7.63 11.28
N ASP A 112 16.87 -7.73 10.53
CA ASP A 112 16.74 -7.19 9.16
C ASP A 112 17.76 -7.72 8.14
N GLU A 113 18.41 -8.85 8.47
CA GLU A 113 19.23 -9.62 7.53
C GLU A 113 18.37 -10.12 6.36
N GLU A 114 18.76 -9.83 5.12
CA GLU A 114 18.08 -10.34 3.94
C GLU A 114 18.41 -11.83 3.76
N LEU A 115 17.40 -12.68 3.95
CA LEU A 115 17.51 -14.14 3.81
C LEU A 115 17.32 -14.55 2.34
N PHE A 116 16.43 -13.88 1.62
CA PHE A 116 16.08 -14.23 0.24
C PHE A 116 15.67 -13.01 -0.57
N ARG A 117 16.06 -12.97 -1.84
CA ARG A 117 15.59 -12.00 -2.83
C ARG A 117 15.54 -12.58 -4.24
N ALA A 118 14.41 -12.43 -4.92
CA ALA A 118 14.27 -12.81 -6.33
C ALA A 118 13.05 -12.17 -7.00
N ARG A 119 13.08 -12.06 -8.34
CA ARG A 119 11.92 -11.62 -9.15
C ARG A 119 11.09 -12.79 -9.65
N ARG A 120 11.73 -13.91 -9.94
CA ARG A 120 11.08 -15.18 -10.29
C ARG A 120 11.37 -16.19 -9.20
N ILE A 121 10.34 -16.64 -8.50
CA ILE A 121 10.48 -17.44 -7.30
C ILE A 121 9.88 -18.82 -7.55
N GLY A 122 10.66 -19.86 -7.25
CA GLY A 122 10.14 -21.20 -7.02
C GLY A 122 9.87 -21.37 -5.54
N GLN A 123 8.73 -21.97 -5.19
CA GLN A 123 8.35 -22.25 -3.81
C GLN A 123 7.98 -23.72 -3.68
N ARG A 124 8.48 -24.35 -2.61
CA ARG A 124 8.08 -25.68 -2.18
C ARG A 124 7.82 -25.67 -0.68
N THR A 125 6.60 -26.00 -0.28
CA THR A 125 6.25 -26.11 1.14
C THR A 125 7.15 -27.13 1.82
N ALA A 126 7.67 -26.76 2.99
CA ALA A 126 8.36 -27.65 3.91
C ALA A 126 7.40 -28.03 5.05
N ASP A 127 7.84 -28.93 5.93
CA ASP A 127 7.10 -29.22 7.16
C ASP A 127 6.99 -27.97 8.05
N ASP A 128 6.03 -27.98 8.98
CA ASP A 128 5.85 -26.94 10.01
C ASP A 128 5.56 -25.52 9.49
N GLY A 129 4.99 -25.38 8.28
CA GLY A 129 4.57 -24.10 7.73
C GLY A 129 5.71 -23.23 7.17
N CYS A 130 6.89 -23.82 6.98
CA CYS A 130 8.02 -23.20 6.30
C CYS A 130 7.96 -23.43 4.78
N ALA A 131 8.81 -22.73 4.03
CA ALA A 131 8.97 -22.97 2.59
C ALA A 131 10.42 -22.92 2.15
N TRP A 132 10.77 -23.76 1.19
CA TRP A 132 11.99 -23.62 0.40
C TRP A 132 11.72 -22.69 -0.77
N LEU A 133 12.50 -21.61 -0.87
CA LEU A 133 12.46 -20.65 -1.95
C LEU A 133 13.67 -20.82 -2.88
N THR A 134 13.44 -20.70 -4.18
CA THR A 134 14.48 -20.72 -5.21
C THR A 134 14.42 -19.45 -6.03
N ASP A 135 15.55 -18.79 -6.23
CA ASP A 135 15.71 -17.74 -7.24
C ASP A 135 15.79 -18.43 -8.62
N LEU A 136 14.71 -18.37 -9.39
CA LEU A 136 14.65 -19.00 -10.72
C LEU A 136 15.47 -18.24 -11.77
N ASP A 137 15.87 -16.99 -11.49
CA ASP A 137 16.81 -16.25 -12.33
C ASP A 137 18.27 -16.70 -12.07
N HIS A 138 18.57 -17.22 -10.87
CA HIS A 138 19.89 -17.70 -10.47
C HIS A 138 19.83 -19.05 -9.71
N PRO A 139 19.41 -20.16 -10.35
CA PRO A 139 19.19 -21.44 -9.68
C PRO A 139 20.46 -22.03 -9.05
N SER A 140 21.65 -21.61 -9.51
CA SER A 140 22.93 -22.03 -8.93
C SER A 140 23.15 -21.57 -7.48
N ARG A 141 22.34 -20.63 -6.98
CA ARG A 141 22.36 -20.18 -5.58
C ARG A 141 21.74 -21.19 -4.60
N GLY A 142 21.06 -22.21 -5.12
CA GLY A 142 20.37 -23.22 -4.32
C GLY A 142 19.03 -22.74 -3.75
N GLU A 143 18.49 -23.52 -2.82
CA GLU A 143 17.24 -23.21 -2.14
C GLU A 143 17.50 -22.52 -0.79
N THR A 144 16.64 -21.59 -0.40
CA THR A 144 16.65 -20.93 0.91
C THR A 144 15.42 -21.35 1.71
N LEU A 145 15.61 -21.89 2.91
CA LEU A 145 14.51 -22.16 3.83
C LEU A 145 14.06 -20.86 4.49
N VAL A 146 12.78 -20.53 4.37
CA VAL A 146 12.17 -19.37 5.04
C VAL A 146 11.07 -19.83 6.01
N PRO A 147 10.84 -19.10 7.12
CA PRO A 147 9.93 -19.51 8.20
C PRO A 147 8.44 -19.28 7.87
N THR A 148 8.07 -19.25 6.59
CA THR A 148 6.70 -18.97 6.14
C THR A 148 6.45 -19.49 4.73
N VAL A 149 5.24 -19.93 4.46
CA VAL A 149 4.77 -20.15 3.09
C VAL A 149 4.28 -18.82 2.53
N LEU A 150 4.80 -18.42 1.36
CA LEU A 150 4.35 -17.19 0.70
C LEU A 150 2.87 -17.28 0.32
N PRO A 151 2.13 -16.16 0.34
CA PRO A 151 0.69 -16.17 0.15
C PRO A 151 0.27 -16.84 -1.17
N GLY A 152 -0.89 -17.50 -1.13
CA GLY A 152 -1.44 -18.26 -2.25
C GLY A 152 -0.92 -19.70 -2.36
N GLY A 153 0.15 -20.07 -1.64
CA GLY A 153 0.69 -21.44 -1.67
C GLY A 153 1.18 -21.89 -3.06
N ALA A 154 1.34 -20.94 -3.98
CA ALA A 154 1.73 -21.19 -5.36
C ALA A 154 3.13 -21.78 -5.44
N SER A 155 3.37 -22.65 -6.43
CA SER A 155 4.69 -23.25 -6.64
C SER A 155 5.64 -22.29 -7.36
N ARG A 156 5.09 -21.32 -8.09
CA ARG A 156 5.85 -20.25 -8.74
C ARG A 156 5.20 -18.89 -8.53
N LEU A 157 6.05 -17.91 -8.28
CA LEU A 157 5.67 -16.51 -8.15
C LEU A 157 6.53 -15.64 -9.06
N LEU A 158 5.97 -14.51 -9.48
CA LEU A 158 6.63 -13.53 -10.33
C LEU A 158 6.33 -12.11 -9.85
N THR A 159 7.35 -11.30 -9.67
CA THR A 159 7.18 -9.86 -9.45
C THR A 159 7.09 -9.09 -10.76
N ARG A 160 6.19 -8.11 -10.84
CA ARG A 160 6.08 -7.17 -11.95
C ARG A 160 5.99 -5.75 -11.43
N SER A 161 6.52 -4.82 -12.21
CA SER A 161 6.36 -3.38 -11.96
C SER A 161 5.13 -2.85 -12.68
N ARG A 162 4.34 -2.02 -12.01
CA ARG A 162 3.22 -1.28 -12.59
C ARG A 162 3.25 0.18 -12.15
N PRO A 163 2.80 1.13 -12.98
CA PRO A 163 2.63 2.50 -12.54
C PRO A 163 1.46 2.61 -11.55
N TYR A 164 1.60 3.45 -10.53
CA TYR A 164 0.47 4.05 -9.84
C TYR A 164 -0.14 5.16 -10.70
N SER A 165 -1.45 5.17 -10.74
CA SER A 165 -2.29 6.23 -11.32
C SER A 165 -3.20 6.80 -10.25
N ALA A 166 -3.77 7.99 -10.48
CA ALA A 166 -4.78 8.54 -9.59
C ALA A 166 -6.00 7.60 -9.43
N GLY A 167 -6.32 6.82 -10.48
CA GLY A 167 -7.40 5.84 -10.47
C GLY A 167 -7.23 4.73 -9.42
N ASP A 168 -6.00 4.38 -9.06
CA ASP A 168 -5.74 3.39 -8.00
C ASP A 168 -6.17 3.88 -6.60
N PHE A 169 -6.47 5.18 -6.46
CA PHE A 169 -6.91 5.82 -5.23
C PHE A 169 -8.34 6.36 -5.31
N ALA A 170 -9.09 6.02 -6.37
CA ALA A 170 -10.43 6.55 -6.62
C ALA A 170 -11.37 6.36 -5.42
N TYR A 171 -11.35 5.19 -4.79
CA TYR A 171 -12.15 4.91 -3.59
C TYR A 171 -11.90 5.92 -2.45
N THR A 172 -10.64 6.16 -2.11
CA THR A 172 -10.26 7.10 -1.04
C THR A 172 -10.63 8.53 -1.42
N VAL A 173 -10.36 8.91 -2.67
CA VAL A 173 -10.70 10.25 -3.19
C VAL A 173 -12.22 10.48 -3.17
N GLU A 174 -13.02 9.50 -3.59
CA GLU A 174 -14.49 9.58 -3.58
C GLU A 174 -15.04 9.69 -2.16
N ALA A 175 -14.53 8.87 -1.23
CA ALA A 175 -14.94 8.89 0.17
C ALA A 175 -14.64 10.25 0.84
N LEU A 176 -13.43 10.77 0.63
CA LEU A 176 -13.03 12.09 1.12
C LEU A 176 -13.84 13.22 0.47
N THR A 177 -14.06 13.14 -0.83
CA THR A 177 -14.86 14.11 -1.57
C THR A 177 -16.28 14.16 -1.02
N LYS A 178 -16.89 13.00 -0.75
CA LYS A 178 -18.24 12.93 -0.19
C LYS A 178 -18.33 13.57 1.19
N ILE A 179 -17.41 13.24 2.09
CA ILE A 179 -17.47 13.75 3.48
C ILE A 179 -17.13 15.24 3.55
N PHE A 180 -16.14 15.71 2.78
CA PHE A 180 -15.80 17.13 2.72
C PHE A 180 -16.90 17.97 2.07
N ARG A 181 -17.57 17.47 1.02
CA ARG A 181 -18.75 18.16 0.45
C ARG A 181 -19.86 18.30 1.47
N ALA A 182 -20.18 17.23 2.20
CA ALA A 182 -21.19 17.29 3.25
C ALA A 182 -20.81 18.33 4.32
N SER A 183 -19.56 18.30 4.79
CA SER A 183 -19.03 19.27 5.78
C SER A 183 -19.23 20.73 5.36
N VAL A 184 -18.93 21.05 4.09
CA VAL A 184 -19.13 22.39 3.51
C VAL A 184 -20.61 22.74 3.44
N GLU A 185 -21.45 21.84 2.95
CA GLU A 185 -22.89 22.07 2.73
C GLU A 185 -23.63 22.38 4.03
N ILE A 186 -23.37 21.60 5.09
CA ILE A 186 -24.05 21.75 6.38
C ILE A 186 -23.27 22.63 7.37
N ARG A 187 -22.10 23.16 6.97
CA ARG A 187 -21.19 23.96 7.81
C ARG A 187 -20.84 23.28 9.13
N SER A 188 -20.54 21.99 9.07
CA SER A 188 -20.19 21.17 10.23
C SER A 188 -18.82 20.53 10.02
N PRO A 189 -17.94 20.49 11.03
CA PRO A 189 -16.62 19.89 10.89
C PRO A 189 -16.69 18.37 10.64
N VAL A 190 -15.61 17.84 10.04
CA VAL A 190 -15.37 16.40 9.93
C VAL A 190 -14.54 15.95 11.12
N TYR A 191 -14.96 14.86 11.77
CA TYR A 191 -14.21 14.21 12.84
C TYR A 191 -13.69 12.85 12.36
N TRP A 192 -12.42 12.58 12.64
CA TRP A 192 -11.80 11.29 12.35
C TRP A 192 -11.93 10.38 13.58
N THR A 193 -12.23 9.10 13.34
CA THR A 193 -12.43 8.09 14.39
C THR A 193 -11.70 6.80 14.06
#